data_AF-A0A4R6UBB8-F1
#
_entry.id   AF-A0A4R6UBB8-F1
#
_cell.length_a   1.000
_cell.length_b   1.000
_cell.length_c   1.000
_cell.angle_alpha   90.00
_cell.angle_beta   90.00
_cell.angle_gamma   90.00
#
_symmetry.space_group_name_H-M   'P 1'
#
loop_
_entity.id
_entity.type
_entity.pdbx_description
1 polymer ?
#
loop_
_entity_poly.entity_id
_entity_poly.type
_entity_poly.pdbx_seq_one_letter_code
_entity_poly.pdbx_strand_id
1 'polypeptide(L)'
;MSFTFRFLNLLSLLRQFEKEAIFIDVRIAKRTDFIISSYVGAIRSCMTDVSLFRGVVYDTSSATDHFFADVLRSFCDRHFESEGKELSYDEYLKCAESDDFPDDVFRFFDGLSKGEGRFRWDRLVALHVLLVCFINHIGLDHQKAKIRGLMSIVGSFENVEIRDNFPNWLEQHGLPKFDLFRIRLAIFLARYMKRGRLG
;
A
#
# COMPACT_ATOMS: atom_id res chain seq x y z
N MET A 1 -9.84 -4.72 -14.41
CA MET A 1 -10.17 -6.06 -13.90
C MET A 1 -8.98 -6.86 -13.37
N SER A 2 -7.95 -7.21 -14.17
CA SER A 2 -6.81 -8.00 -13.60
C SER A 2 -6.05 -7.27 -12.47
N PHE A 3 -5.85 -5.95 -12.60
CA PHE A 3 -5.20 -5.16 -11.56
C PHE A 3 -6.01 -5.11 -10.25
N THR A 4 -7.32 -4.84 -10.36
CA THR A 4 -8.24 -4.74 -9.22
C THR A 4 -8.37 -6.07 -8.49
N PHE A 5 -8.40 -7.19 -9.25
CA PHE A 5 -8.29 -8.53 -8.68
C PHE A 5 -7.02 -8.70 -7.85
N ARG A 6 -5.83 -8.45 -8.44
CA ARG A 6 -4.55 -8.61 -7.73
C ARG A 6 -4.42 -7.70 -6.51
N PHE A 7 -4.96 -6.49 -6.60
CA PHE A 7 -5.00 -5.54 -5.51
C PHE A 7 -5.85 -6.07 -4.35
N LEU A 8 -7.09 -6.50 -4.63
CA LEU A 8 -7.96 -7.08 -3.62
C LEU A 8 -7.38 -8.36 -3.05
N ASN A 9 -6.83 -9.23 -3.89
CA ASN A 9 -6.19 -10.45 -3.42
C ASN A 9 -5.08 -10.17 -2.41
N LEU A 10 -4.14 -9.28 -2.75
CA LEU A 10 -3.10 -8.86 -1.83
C LEU A 10 -3.66 -8.35 -0.49
N LEU A 11 -4.62 -7.43 -0.52
CA LEU A 11 -5.20 -6.88 0.71
C LEU A 11 -5.97 -7.91 1.52
N SER A 12 -6.59 -8.88 0.84
CA SER A 12 -7.34 -9.96 1.47
C SER A 12 -6.38 -10.92 2.18
N LEU A 13 -5.28 -11.31 1.54
CA LEU A 13 -4.23 -12.12 2.17
C LEU A 13 -3.63 -11.42 3.40
N LEU A 14 -3.39 -10.12 3.31
CA LEU A 14 -2.93 -9.31 4.45
C LEU A 14 -3.97 -9.29 5.57
N ARG A 15 -5.25 -9.18 5.24
CA ARG A 15 -6.36 -9.25 6.20
C ARG A 15 -6.45 -10.60 6.90
N GLN A 16 -6.24 -11.70 6.17
CA GLN A 16 -6.17 -13.03 6.79
C GLN A 16 -4.99 -13.13 7.74
N PHE A 17 -3.80 -12.66 7.32
CA PHE A 17 -2.64 -12.61 8.20
C PHE A 17 -2.95 -11.82 9.49
N GLU A 18 -3.60 -10.65 9.41
CA GLU A 18 -3.98 -9.87 10.59
C GLU A 18 -4.93 -10.63 11.54
N LYS A 19 -5.88 -11.41 11.00
CA LYS A 19 -6.80 -12.23 11.82
C LYS A 19 -6.02 -13.28 12.63
N GLU A 20 -5.05 -13.92 11.99
CA GLU A 20 -4.22 -14.94 12.62
C GLU A 20 -3.13 -14.35 13.53
N ALA A 21 -2.66 -13.12 13.24
CA ALA A 21 -1.61 -12.45 14.00
C ALA A 21 -1.98 -12.17 15.47
N ILE A 22 -3.28 -12.16 15.81
CA ILE A 22 -3.78 -12.04 17.19
C ILE A 22 -3.30 -13.23 18.06
N PHE A 23 -3.02 -14.37 17.44
CA PHE A 23 -2.54 -15.58 18.12
C PHE A 23 -1.01 -15.66 18.23
N ILE A 24 -0.27 -14.61 17.85
CA ILE A 24 1.19 -14.60 18.00
C ILE A 24 1.56 -14.61 19.49
N ASP A 25 2.15 -15.72 19.96
CA ASP A 25 2.71 -15.81 21.30
C ASP A 25 4.01 -15.01 21.40
N VAL A 26 3.97 -13.89 22.12
CA VAL A 26 5.10 -12.98 22.33
C VAL A 26 6.32 -13.66 22.96
N ARG A 27 6.18 -14.81 23.62
CA ARG A 27 7.28 -15.57 24.23
C ARG A 27 8.11 -16.35 23.21
N ILE A 28 7.52 -16.66 22.06
CA ILE A 28 8.14 -17.47 20.99
C ILE A 28 8.38 -16.62 19.74
N ALA A 29 7.65 -15.52 19.57
CA ALA A 29 7.76 -14.61 18.46
C ALA A 29 9.18 -14.05 18.30
N LYS A 30 9.67 -14.09 17.07
CA LYS A 30 10.92 -13.46 16.67
C LYS A 30 10.67 -12.00 16.30
N ARG A 31 11.74 -11.21 16.33
CA ARG A 31 11.71 -9.81 15.88
C ARG A 31 11.13 -9.65 14.47
N THR A 32 11.40 -10.60 13.58
CA THR A 32 10.88 -10.62 12.22
C THR A 32 9.35 -10.70 12.17
N ASP A 33 8.72 -11.40 13.10
CA ASP A 33 7.26 -11.59 13.13
C ASP A 33 6.56 -10.26 13.42
N PHE A 34 7.11 -9.49 14.37
CA PHE A 34 6.64 -8.13 14.65
C PHE A 34 6.87 -7.18 13.47
N ILE A 35 8.00 -7.29 12.77
CA ILE A 35 8.27 -6.46 11.59
C ILE A 35 7.28 -6.77 10.47
N ILE A 36 6.98 -8.06 10.23
CA ILE A 36 5.95 -8.47 9.27
C ILE A 36 4.60 -7.88 9.67
N SER A 37 4.22 -7.98 10.94
CA SER A 37 2.97 -7.39 11.46
C SER A 37 2.90 -5.88 11.23
N SER A 38 3.99 -5.14 11.50
CA SER A 38 4.09 -3.70 11.21
C SER A 38 3.93 -3.40 9.72
N TYR A 39 4.56 -4.18 8.83
CA TYR A 39 4.40 -4.02 7.39
C TYR A 39 2.97 -4.29 6.92
N VAL A 40 2.35 -5.36 7.41
CA VAL A 40 0.96 -5.71 7.09
C VAL A 40 0.02 -4.57 7.49
N GLY A 41 0.16 -4.08 8.72
CA GLY A 41 -0.63 -2.96 9.23
C GLY A 41 -0.37 -1.66 8.46
N ALA A 42 0.88 -1.39 8.07
CA ALA A 42 1.24 -0.24 7.24
C ALA A 42 0.65 -0.35 5.83
N ILE A 43 0.74 -1.51 5.16
CA ILE A 43 0.18 -1.71 3.82
C ILE A 43 -1.33 -1.48 3.82
N ARG A 44 -2.05 -2.04 4.79
CA ARG A 44 -3.49 -1.81 4.93
C ARG A 44 -3.80 -0.33 5.21
N SER A 45 -3.10 0.27 6.16
CA SER A 45 -3.30 1.67 6.54
C SER A 45 -2.94 2.64 5.42
N CYS A 46 -2.00 2.27 4.53
CA CYS A 46 -1.65 3.06 3.36
C CYS A 46 -2.83 3.25 2.40
N MET A 47 -3.86 2.40 2.47
CA MET A 47 -5.05 2.55 1.64
C MET A 47 -6.19 3.28 2.35
N THR A 48 -6.10 3.48 3.68
CA THR A 48 -7.23 3.99 4.48
C THR A 48 -6.92 5.24 5.30
N ASP A 49 -5.65 5.45 5.68
CA ASP A 49 -5.24 6.55 6.54
C ASP A 49 -5.02 7.83 5.71
N VAL A 50 -5.81 8.85 6.01
CA VAL A 50 -5.74 10.18 5.38
C VAL A 50 -4.61 11.04 5.95
N SER A 51 -3.97 10.65 7.05
CA SER A 51 -2.85 11.40 7.63
C SER A 51 -1.62 11.47 6.72
N LEU A 52 -1.53 10.57 5.72
CA LEU A 52 -0.57 10.64 4.60
C LEU A 52 -0.72 11.95 3.79
N PHE A 53 -1.93 12.50 3.72
CA PHE A 53 -2.27 13.73 3.01
C PHE A 53 -2.15 14.99 3.89
N ARG A 54 -1.46 14.92 5.03
CA ARG A 54 -1.29 16.07 5.93
C ARG A 54 -0.65 17.25 5.19
N GLY A 55 -1.29 18.43 5.26
CA GLY A 55 -0.76 19.65 4.64
C GLY A 55 -1.18 19.85 3.18
N VAL A 56 -1.93 18.93 2.58
CA VAL A 56 -2.69 19.18 1.34
C VAL A 56 -4.17 19.34 1.65
N VAL A 57 -4.89 20.10 0.83
CA VAL A 57 -6.34 20.28 0.98
C VAL A 57 -7.04 19.02 0.49
N TYR A 58 -7.58 18.23 1.42
CA TYR A 58 -8.28 16.99 1.12
C TYR A 58 -9.52 16.84 2.02
N ASP A 59 -10.66 16.47 1.43
CA ASP A 59 -11.87 16.16 2.17
C ASP A 59 -11.80 14.75 2.76
N THR A 60 -11.52 14.65 4.05
CA THR A 60 -11.40 13.38 4.76
C THR A 60 -12.73 12.66 4.96
N SER A 61 -13.86 13.33 4.72
CA SER A 61 -15.20 12.72 4.80
C SER A 61 -15.63 12.04 3.51
N SER A 62 -14.81 12.14 2.45
CA SER A 62 -15.11 11.60 1.12
C SER A 62 -14.04 10.59 0.68
N ALA A 63 -14.44 9.35 0.39
CA ALA A 63 -13.56 8.25 -0.01
C ALA A 63 -13.13 8.31 -1.50
N THR A 64 -12.65 9.47 -1.94
CA THR A 64 -12.22 9.70 -3.35
C THR A 64 -10.82 9.20 -3.64
N ASP A 65 -9.89 9.42 -2.71
CA ASP A 65 -8.45 9.13 -2.83
C ASP A 65 -7.96 8.17 -1.73
N HIS A 66 -8.89 7.60 -0.97
CA HIS A 66 -8.66 6.59 0.06
C HIS A 66 -9.91 5.70 0.17
N PHE A 67 -9.80 4.61 0.92
CA PHE A 67 -10.94 3.79 1.30
C PHE A 67 -11.25 3.99 2.78
N PHE A 68 -12.53 3.99 3.15
CA PHE A 68 -12.88 3.79 4.55
C PHE A 68 -12.47 2.39 5.00
N ALA A 69 -11.96 2.29 6.23
CA ALA A 69 -11.31 1.07 6.70
C ALA A 69 -12.27 -0.12 6.84
N ASP A 70 -13.50 0.13 7.25
CA ASP A 70 -14.60 -0.83 7.34
C ASP A 70 -15.07 -1.29 5.96
N VAL A 71 -15.20 -0.36 5.01
CA VAL A 71 -15.55 -0.64 3.62
C VAL A 71 -14.49 -1.52 2.96
N LEU A 72 -13.20 -1.15 3.06
CA LEU A 72 -12.10 -1.95 2.52
C LEU A 72 -12.03 -3.34 3.16
N ARG A 73 -12.28 -3.43 4.48
CA ARG A 73 -12.33 -4.71 5.19
C ARG A 73 -13.46 -5.59 4.67
N SER A 74 -14.64 -5.04 4.44
CA SER A 74 -15.77 -5.77 3.84
C SER A 74 -15.42 -6.33 2.46
N PHE A 75 -14.66 -5.60 1.64
CA PHE A 75 -14.21 -6.10 0.34
C PHE A 75 -13.24 -7.26 0.48
N CYS A 76 -12.29 -7.13 1.42
CA CYS A 76 -11.30 -8.17 1.69
C CYS A 76 -11.96 -9.46 2.23
N ASP A 77 -12.93 -9.31 3.15
CA ASP A 77 -13.62 -10.44 3.75
C ASP A 77 -14.52 -11.16 2.72
N ARG A 78 -15.14 -10.43 1.76
CA ARG A 78 -15.89 -11.01 0.64
C ARG A 78 -15.02 -11.65 -0.44
N HIS A 79 -13.74 -11.31 -0.49
CA HIS A 79 -12.80 -11.87 -1.46
C HIS A 79 -12.35 -13.30 -1.08
N PHE A 80 -12.75 -13.77 0.10
CA PHE A 80 -12.69 -15.16 0.49
C PHE A 80 -14.09 -15.74 0.57
N GLU A 81 -14.25 -16.97 0.10
CA GLU A 81 -15.46 -17.75 0.34
C GLU A 81 -15.63 -18.03 1.84
N SER A 82 -16.84 -18.40 2.24
CA SER A 82 -17.21 -18.73 3.62
C SER A 82 -16.36 -19.85 4.26
N GLU A 83 -15.58 -20.59 3.47
CA GLU A 83 -14.69 -21.66 3.94
C GLU A 83 -13.20 -21.28 3.90
N GLY A 84 -12.87 -20.00 3.68
CA GLY A 84 -11.49 -19.51 3.63
C GLY A 84 -10.78 -19.74 2.29
N LYS A 85 -11.49 -20.24 1.26
CA LYS A 85 -10.98 -20.36 -0.11
C LYS A 85 -10.91 -18.98 -0.77
N GLU A 86 -9.75 -18.66 -1.36
CA GLU A 86 -9.54 -17.44 -2.14
C GLU A 86 -10.40 -17.48 -3.42
N LEU A 87 -11.05 -16.37 -3.77
CA LEU A 87 -11.73 -16.26 -5.06
C LEU A 87 -10.71 -16.39 -6.21
N SER A 88 -10.97 -17.30 -7.13
CA SER A 88 -10.25 -17.34 -8.40
C SER A 88 -10.55 -16.09 -9.23
N TYR A 89 -9.71 -15.84 -10.24
CA TYR A 89 -9.93 -14.72 -11.16
C TYR A 89 -11.27 -14.81 -11.91
N ASP A 90 -11.68 -16.02 -12.29
CA ASP A 90 -12.94 -16.24 -13.01
C ASP A 90 -14.15 -16.03 -12.10
N GLU A 91 -14.08 -16.47 -10.83
CA GLU A 91 -15.11 -16.18 -9.83
C GLU A 91 -15.18 -14.67 -9.53
N TYR A 92 -14.03 -14.01 -9.43
CA TYR A 92 -13.97 -12.56 -9.27
C TYR A 92 -14.65 -11.81 -10.42
N LEU A 93 -14.44 -12.22 -11.68
CA LEU A 93 -15.10 -11.60 -12.83
C LEU A 93 -16.63 -11.72 -12.76
N LYS A 94 -17.14 -12.91 -12.41
CA LYS A 94 -18.58 -13.12 -12.23
C LYS A 94 -19.15 -12.24 -11.12
N CYS A 95 -18.44 -12.09 -10.00
CA CYS A 95 -18.85 -11.18 -8.94
C CYS A 95 -18.81 -9.73 -9.41
N ALA A 96 -17.74 -9.31 -10.09
CA ALA A 96 -17.57 -7.93 -10.59
C ALA A 96 -18.64 -7.49 -11.60
N GLU A 97 -19.25 -8.45 -12.31
CA GLU A 97 -20.37 -8.21 -13.24
C GLU A 97 -21.74 -8.17 -12.54
N SER A 98 -21.82 -8.54 -11.25
CA SER A 98 -23.05 -8.48 -10.47
C SER A 98 -23.28 -7.08 -9.89
N ASP A 99 -24.56 -6.68 -9.78
CA ASP A 99 -24.97 -5.39 -9.19
C ASP A 99 -24.58 -5.25 -7.70
N ASP A 100 -24.26 -6.37 -7.03
CA ASP A 100 -23.85 -6.41 -5.63
C ASP A 100 -22.35 -6.14 -5.42
N PHE A 101 -21.56 -6.03 -6.50
CA PHE A 101 -20.15 -5.71 -6.37
C PHE A 101 -19.96 -4.22 -6.04
N PRO A 102 -19.24 -3.91 -4.96
CA PRO A 102 -19.08 -2.54 -4.52
C PRO A 102 -18.16 -1.78 -5.47
N ASP A 103 -18.74 -0.75 -6.07
CA ASP A 103 -18.14 0.05 -7.14
C ASP A 103 -16.95 0.93 -6.67
N ASP A 104 -16.78 1.12 -5.36
CA ASP A 104 -15.71 1.99 -4.81
C ASP A 104 -14.29 1.57 -5.25
N VAL A 105 -14.03 0.26 -5.39
CA VAL A 105 -12.73 -0.22 -5.89
C VAL A 105 -12.54 0.17 -7.36
N PHE A 106 -13.57 0.02 -8.18
CA PHE A 106 -13.50 0.40 -9.59
C PHE A 106 -13.37 1.91 -9.74
N ARG A 107 -14.17 2.70 -9.02
CA ARG A 107 -14.03 4.16 -9.00
C ARG A 107 -12.65 4.61 -8.56
N PHE A 108 -12.03 3.94 -7.58
CA PHE A 108 -10.67 4.26 -7.14
C PHE A 108 -9.65 4.06 -8.26
N PHE A 109 -9.79 3.04 -9.11
CA PHE A 109 -8.85 2.79 -10.20
C PHE A 109 -9.24 3.43 -11.55
N ASP A 110 -10.50 3.86 -11.70
CA ASP A 110 -11.01 4.39 -12.95
C ASP A 110 -10.34 5.72 -13.32
N GLY A 111 -9.77 5.79 -14.52
CA GLY A 111 -9.01 6.95 -15.01
C GLY A 111 -7.72 7.27 -14.24
N LEU A 112 -7.17 6.33 -13.45
CA LEU A 112 -5.97 6.55 -12.65
C LEU A 112 -4.78 6.97 -13.52
N SER A 113 -4.18 8.12 -13.21
CA SER A 113 -2.99 8.61 -13.93
C SER A 113 -2.12 9.50 -13.05
N LYS A 114 -0.84 9.64 -13.42
CA LYS A 114 0.14 10.42 -12.64
C LYS A 114 -0.18 11.92 -12.56
N GLY A 115 -0.82 12.48 -13.57
CA GLY A 115 -1.07 13.92 -13.70
C GLY A 115 -2.48 14.36 -13.34
N GLU A 116 -3.30 13.47 -12.74
CA GLU A 116 -4.64 13.86 -12.31
C GLU A 116 -4.59 14.74 -11.05
N GLY A 117 -5.60 15.59 -10.84
CA GLY A 117 -5.68 16.45 -9.65
C GLY A 117 -6.04 15.72 -8.34
N ARG A 118 -5.97 14.39 -8.34
CA ARG A 118 -6.34 13.49 -7.24
C ARG A 118 -5.12 12.84 -6.61
N PHE A 119 -5.17 12.51 -5.33
CA PHE A 119 -4.02 12.00 -4.57
C PHE A 119 -3.88 10.48 -4.55
N ARG A 120 -4.84 9.74 -5.13
CA ARG A 120 -4.81 8.27 -5.22
C ARG A 120 -3.60 7.72 -5.98
N TRP A 121 -3.04 8.46 -6.95
CA TRP A 121 -1.78 8.07 -7.60
C TRP A 121 -0.63 8.01 -6.59
N ASP A 122 -0.43 9.08 -5.82
CA ASP A 122 0.61 9.15 -4.79
C ASP A 122 0.42 8.08 -3.71
N ARG A 123 -0.84 7.78 -3.35
CA ARG A 123 -1.17 6.67 -2.45
C ARG A 123 -0.73 5.31 -3.00
N LEU A 124 -0.90 5.07 -4.30
CA LEU A 124 -0.42 3.84 -4.94
C LEU A 124 1.10 3.79 -5.06
N VAL A 125 1.77 4.93 -5.25
CA VAL A 125 3.23 5.00 -5.19
C VAL A 125 3.71 4.65 -3.77
N ALA A 126 3.06 5.18 -2.73
CA ALA A 126 3.35 4.84 -1.34
C ALA A 126 3.16 3.34 -1.06
N LEU A 127 2.05 2.75 -1.54
CA LEU A 127 1.80 1.31 -1.48
C LEU A 127 2.92 0.52 -2.17
N HIS A 128 3.35 0.94 -3.36
CA HIS A 128 4.41 0.26 -4.10
C HIS A 128 5.75 0.30 -3.34
N VAL A 129 6.09 1.44 -2.74
CA VAL A 129 7.29 1.54 -1.89
C VAL A 129 7.21 0.59 -0.71
N LEU A 130 6.06 0.51 -0.02
CA LEU A 130 5.83 -0.43 1.07
C LEU A 130 6.03 -1.88 0.65
N LEU A 131 5.46 -2.28 -0.48
CA LEU A 131 5.59 -3.65 -1.00
C LEU A 131 7.04 -4.01 -1.32
N VAL A 132 7.78 -3.09 -1.93
CA VAL A 132 9.21 -3.29 -2.22
C VAL A 132 10.02 -3.39 -0.92
N CYS A 133 9.72 -2.59 0.08
CA CYS A 133 10.41 -2.66 1.38
C CYS A 133 10.07 -3.95 2.12
N PHE A 134 8.81 -4.39 2.08
CA PHE A 134 8.37 -5.66 2.62
C PHE A 134 9.10 -6.84 1.97
N ILE A 135 9.12 -6.92 0.64
CA ILE A 135 9.86 -7.95 -0.11
C ILE A 135 11.36 -7.87 0.15
N ASN A 136 11.93 -6.67 0.30
CA ASN A 136 13.33 -6.53 0.68
C ASN A 136 13.65 -7.11 2.06
N HIS A 137 12.67 -7.12 2.96
CA HIS A 137 12.83 -7.63 4.31
C HIS A 137 12.72 -9.16 4.37
N ILE A 138 11.69 -9.73 3.74
CA ILE A 138 11.36 -11.17 3.87
C ILE A 138 11.62 -12.00 2.62
N GLY A 139 11.78 -11.36 1.46
CA GLY A 139 11.90 -12.03 0.18
C GLY A 139 13.28 -12.66 -0.05
N LEU A 140 13.33 -13.51 -1.07
CA LEU A 140 14.56 -14.14 -1.53
C LEU A 140 15.49 -13.10 -2.17
N ASP A 141 16.80 -13.35 -2.14
CA ASP A 141 17.78 -12.35 -2.60
C ASP A 141 17.56 -11.88 -4.04
N HIS A 142 17.06 -12.74 -4.92
CA HIS A 142 16.74 -12.38 -6.31
C HIS A 142 15.47 -11.52 -6.46
N GLN A 143 14.62 -11.46 -5.43
CA GLN A 143 13.42 -10.59 -5.38
C GLN A 143 13.74 -9.20 -4.82
N LYS A 144 14.89 -9.03 -4.15
CA LYS A 144 15.23 -7.78 -3.47
C LYS A 144 15.58 -6.67 -4.46
N ALA A 145 14.92 -5.54 -4.32
CA ALA A 145 15.20 -4.33 -5.07
C ALA A 145 16.40 -3.55 -4.49
N LYS A 146 17.29 -3.12 -5.39
CA LYS A 146 18.38 -2.19 -5.08
C LYS A 146 17.83 -0.77 -4.84
N ILE A 147 18.64 0.09 -4.23
CA ILE A 147 18.27 1.50 -3.97
C ILE A 147 17.84 2.25 -5.23
N ARG A 148 18.43 1.95 -6.39
CA ARG A 148 18.03 2.55 -7.68
C ARG A 148 16.58 2.24 -8.08
N GLY A 149 16.11 1.02 -7.80
CA GLY A 149 14.70 0.65 -8.02
C GLY A 149 13.79 1.45 -7.11
N LEU A 150 14.14 1.56 -5.83
CA LEU A 150 13.39 2.37 -4.87
C LEU A 150 13.35 3.86 -5.26
N MET A 151 14.48 4.41 -5.72
CA MET A 151 14.58 5.78 -6.24
C MET A 151 13.64 6.03 -7.42
N SER A 152 13.52 5.05 -8.33
CA SER A 152 12.60 5.16 -9.47
C SER A 152 11.14 5.25 -9.00
N ILE A 153 10.77 4.47 -7.99
CA ILE A 153 9.40 4.45 -7.46
C ILE A 153 9.09 5.76 -6.72
N VAL A 154 9.96 6.19 -5.79
CA VAL A 154 9.74 7.47 -5.06
C VAL A 154 9.82 8.69 -5.99
N GLY A 155 10.48 8.57 -7.14
CA GLY A 155 10.48 9.60 -8.18
C GLY A 155 9.14 9.76 -8.91
N SER A 156 8.25 8.76 -8.76
CA SER A 156 6.91 8.72 -9.37
C SER A 156 5.84 9.40 -8.53
N PHE A 157 6.12 9.77 -7.28
CA PHE A 157 5.25 10.69 -6.55
C PHE A 157 5.10 11.99 -7.37
N GLU A 158 3.86 12.43 -7.53
CA GLU A 158 3.49 13.69 -8.15
C GLU A 158 3.47 14.80 -7.10
N ASN A 159 2.76 14.59 -5.99
CA ASN A 159 2.70 15.57 -4.92
C ASN A 159 3.94 15.51 -4.00
N VAL A 160 4.62 16.66 -3.85
CA VAL A 160 5.86 16.76 -3.06
C VAL A 160 5.59 16.62 -1.57
N GLU A 161 4.50 17.19 -1.08
CA GLU A 161 4.10 17.17 0.33
C GLU A 161 3.76 15.74 0.76
N ILE A 162 2.98 14.99 -0.03
CA ILE A 162 2.67 13.58 0.24
C ILE A 162 3.94 12.73 0.29
N ARG A 163 4.85 12.93 -0.67
CA ARG A 163 6.16 12.24 -0.68
C ARG A 163 6.96 12.52 0.59
N ASP A 164 6.93 13.76 1.08
CA ASP A 164 7.73 14.18 2.23
C ASP A 164 7.09 13.77 3.56
N ASN A 165 5.77 13.66 3.60
CA ASN A 165 5.04 13.08 4.73
C ASN A 165 5.31 11.59 4.88
N PHE A 166 5.48 10.88 3.77
CA PHE A 166 5.49 9.42 3.74
C PHE A 166 6.50 8.79 4.72
N PRO A 167 7.78 9.20 4.82
CA PRO A 167 8.69 8.65 5.82
C PRO A 167 8.25 8.85 7.28
N ASN A 168 7.64 10.00 7.59
CA ASN A 168 7.16 10.31 8.94
C ASN A 168 5.87 9.52 9.24
N TRP A 169 5.04 9.30 8.22
CA TRP A 169 3.87 8.44 8.30
C TRP A 169 4.28 6.98 8.59
N LEU A 170 5.28 6.46 7.89
CA LEU A 170 5.81 5.11 8.10
C LEU A 170 6.39 4.88 9.50
N GLU A 171 6.98 5.91 10.11
CA GLU A 171 7.52 5.84 11.47
C GLU A 171 6.43 5.58 12.51
N GLN A 172 5.22 6.11 12.28
CA GLN A 172 4.05 5.87 13.14
C GLN A 172 3.56 4.41 13.09
N HIS A 173 3.91 3.67 12.03
CA HIS A 173 3.59 2.26 11.86
C HIS A 173 4.67 1.30 12.41
N GLY A 174 5.71 1.83 13.07
CA GLY A 174 6.72 1.00 13.74
C GLY A 174 7.67 0.27 12.79
N LEU A 175 7.82 0.73 11.54
CA LEU A 175 8.74 0.11 10.60
C LEU A 175 10.22 0.24 11.02
N PRO A 176 11.10 -0.69 10.61
CA PRO A 176 12.51 -0.65 10.95
C PRO A 176 13.20 0.65 10.50
N LYS A 177 14.03 1.23 11.40
CA LYS A 177 14.82 2.44 11.10
C LYS A 177 15.67 2.33 9.83
N PHE A 178 16.18 1.13 9.53
CA PHE A 178 16.96 0.89 8.32
C PHE A 178 16.14 1.08 7.04
N ASP A 179 14.89 0.61 7.02
CA ASP A 179 13.99 0.78 5.87
C ASP A 179 13.57 2.25 5.74
N LEU A 180 13.27 2.92 6.85
CA LEU A 180 13.03 4.37 6.87
C LEU A 180 14.22 5.16 6.30
N PHE A 181 15.45 4.79 6.71
CA PHE A 181 16.67 5.40 6.17
C PHE A 181 16.80 5.20 4.66
N ARG A 182 16.56 3.97 4.16
CA ARG A 182 16.63 3.67 2.72
C ARG A 182 15.61 4.49 1.92
N ILE A 183 14.39 4.64 2.43
CA ILE A 183 13.34 5.45 1.78
C ILE A 183 13.73 6.93 1.78
N ARG A 184 14.18 7.48 2.91
CA ARG A 184 14.65 8.88 2.99
C ARG A 184 15.82 9.13 2.03
N LEU A 185 16.78 8.21 1.98
CA LEU A 185 17.90 8.26 1.05
C LEU A 185 17.41 8.21 -0.42
N ALA A 186 16.48 7.31 -0.75
CA ALA A 186 15.92 7.24 -2.09
C ALA A 186 15.23 8.53 -2.51
N ILE A 187 14.44 9.15 -1.61
CA ILE A 187 13.78 10.44 -1.85
C ILE A 187 14.82 11.53 -2.09
N PHE A 188 15.86 11.61 -1.25
CA PHE A 188 16.94 12.57 -1.40
C PHE A 188 17.67 12.42 -2.75
N LEU A 189 18.04 11.19 -3.11
CA LEU A 189 18.75 10.93 -4.37
C LEU A 189 17.87 11.18 -5.60
N ALA A 190 16.58 10.84 -5.54
CA ALA A 190 15.63 11.12 -6.62
C ALA A 190 15.49 12.63 -6.89
N ARG A 191 15.52 13.45 -5.83
CA ARG A 191 15.54 14.93 -5.94
C ARG A 191 16.81 15.43 -6.61
N TYR A 192 17.97 14.91 -6.21
CA TYR A 192 19.26 15.33 -6.74
C TYR A 192 19.39 15.04 -8.24
N MET A 193 18.97 13.84 -8.69
CA MET A 193 19.02 13.49 -10.12
C MET A 193 18.05 14.28 -11.00
N LYS A 194 16.88 14.70 -10.47
CA LYS A 194 15.97 15.59 -11.22
C LYS A 194 16.61 16.97 -11.43
N ARG A 195 17.35 17.51 -10.45
CA ARG A 195 18.03 18.81 -10.55
C ARG A 195 19.22 18.78 -11.49
N GLY A 196 20.01 17.71 -11.50
CA GLY A 196 21.19 17.58 -12.39
C GLY A 196 20.89 17.35 -13.88
N ARG A 197 19.63 17.18 -14.29
CA ARG A 197 19.20 17.09 -15.70
C ARG A 197 18.67 18.40 -16.27
N LEU A 198 18.56 19.45 -15.45
CA LEU A 198 18.04 20.77 -15.81
C LEU A 198 19.13 21.86 -15.83
N GLY A 199 20.41 21.46 -15.84
CA GLY A 199 21.57 22.35 -15.89
C GLY A 199 22.46 22.02 -17.08
#